data_AF-A0A3P6AB64-F1
#
_entry.id   AF-A0A3P6AB64-F1
#
_cell.length_a   1.000
_cell.length_b   1.000
_cell.length_c   1.000
_cell.angle_alpha   90.00
_cell.angle_beta   90.00
_cell.angle_gamma   90.00
#
_symmetry.space_group_name_H-M   'P 1'
#
loop_
_entity.id
_entity.type
_entity.pdbx_description
1 polymer ?
#
loop_
_entity_poly.entity_id
_entity_poly.type
_entity_poly.pdbx_seq_one_letter_code
_entity_poly.pdbx_strand_id
1 'polypeptide(L)'
;MSMTLKVLLLLILVFSHHADSGSIVKFLPGFEGPLPFELETGYIGIGEEENLQLFYYFIKSEKNPKEDPLLLWLNGGPGCSSLEGLLFENGPVAVKVEVYNGSLVSLVSTTYSWTQIANIIYLDQPVGAGFSYSRTPLGKTSDTNEA
;
A
#
# COMPACT_ATOMS: atom_id res chain seq x y z
N MET A 1 17.29 39.92 5.47
CA MET A 1 17.09 38.84 4.47
C MET A 1 16.91 39.48 3.10
N SER A 2 17.90 39.35 2.21
CA SER A 2 17.90 39.99 0.89
C SER A 2 16.69 39.57 0.05
N MET A 3 16.14 40.48 -0.75
CA MET A 3 15.02 40.22 -1.67
C MET A 3 15.33 39.07 -2.63
N THR A 4 16.60 38.92 -3.02
CA THR A 4 17.10 37.80 -3.83
C THR A 4 16.98 36.46 -3.12
N LEU A 5 17.24 36.39 -1.81
CA LEU A 5 17.14 35.15 -1.03
C LEU A 5 15.68 34.70 -0.90
N LYS A 6 14.73 35.64 -0.77
CA LYS A 6 13.30 35.34 -0.73
C LYS A 6 12.79 34.80 -2.07
N VAL A 7 13.22 35.39 -3.19
CA VAL A 7 12.87 34.91 -4.54
C VAL A 7 13.45 33.52 -4.79
N LEU A 8 14.69 33.26 -4.37
CA LEU A 8 15.31 31.95 -4.48
C LEU A 8 14.58 30.89 -3.65
N LEU A 9 14.19 31.19 -2.41
CA LEU A 9 13.42 30.28 -1.57
C LEU A 9 12.04 29.96 -2.16
N LEU A 10 11.38 30.96 -2.76
CA LEU A 10 10.09 30.79 -3.42
C LEU A 10 10.23 29.90 -4.67
N LEU A 11 11.29 30.08 -5.46
CA LEU A 11 11.58 29.25 -6.63
C LEU A 11 11.85 27.78 -6.23
N ILE A 12 12.60 27.54 -5.14
CA ILE A 12 12.84 26.18 -4.63
C ILE A 12 11.53 25.49 -4.24
N LEU A 13 10.61 26.19 -3.57
CA LEU A 13 9.29 25.65 -3.19
C LEU A 13 8.41 25.35 -4.41
N VAL A 14 8.48 26.17 -5.46
CA VAL A 14 7.68 25.99 -6.70
C VAL A 14 8.24 24.88 -7.59
N PHE A 15 9.56 24.66 -7.60
CA PHE A 15 10.21 23.60 -8.39
C PHE A 15 10.43 22.29 -7.64
N SER A 16 10.07 22.24 -6.35
CA SER A 16 10.01 20.98 -5.61
C SER A 16 8.77 20.21 -6.04
N HIS A 17 8.84 19.53 -7.19
CA HIS A 17 7.87 18.49 -7.51
C HIS A 17 8.04 17.38 -6.48
N HIS A 18 7.13 17.30 -5.50
CA HIS A 18 6.89 16.05 -4.80
C HIS A 18 6.33 15.08 -5.84
N ALA A 19 7.19 14.20 -6.34
CA ALA A 19 6.73 12.97 -6.99
C ALA A 19 6.23 12.08 -5.86
N ASP A 20 4.92 12.11 -5.63
CA ASP A 20 4.30 11.19 -4.71
C ASP A 20 4.23 9.81 -5.38
N SER A 21 4.83 8.80 -4.76
CA SER A 21 4.80 7.41 -5.24
C SER A 21 3.44 6.74 -4.96
N GLY A 22 2.62 7.40 -4.13
CA GLY A 22 1.28 6.95 -3.77
C GLY A 22 0.19 7.42 -4.74
N SER A 23 -0.83 6.58 -4.91
CA SER A 23 -2.06 6.88 -5.64
C SER A 23 -3.26 6.53 -4.77
N ILE A 24 -4.16 7.49 -4.60
CA ILE A 24 -5.43 7.28 -3.90
C ILE A 24 -6.40 6.50 -4.79
N VAL A 25 -6.86 5.37 -4.30
CA VAL A 25 -7.86 4.51 -4.94
C VAL A 25 -9.23 4.92 -4.43
N LYS A 26 -10.08 5.43 -5.34
CA LYS A 26 -11.46 5.82 -5.02
C LYS A 26 -12.50 4.74 -5.33
N PHE A 27 -12.18 3.85 -6.27
CA PHE A 27 -13.08 2.82 -6.79
C PHE A 27 -12.31 1.52 -6.98
N LEU A 28 -12.90 0.40 -6.57
CA LEU A 28 -12.38 -0.94 -6.86
C LEU A 28 -13.35 -1.68 -7.77
N PRO A 29 -12.87 -2.38 -8.82
CA PRO A 29 -13.70 -3.32 -9.55
C PRO A 29 -14.31 -4.34 -8.58
N GLY A 30 -15.63 -4.54 -8.67
CA GLY A 30 -16.35 -5.48 -7.82
C GLY A 30 -16.91 -4.87 -6.53
N PHE A 31 -16.48 -3.67 -6.15
CA PHE A 31 -17.08 -2.93 -5.03
C PHE A 31 -18.16 -1.98 -5.55
N GLU A 32 -19.31 -1.93 -4.89
CA GLU A 32 -20.42 -1.05 -5.30
C GLU A 32 -20.17 0.39 -4.84
N GLY A 33 -19.94 1.29 -5.81
CA GLY A 33 -19.74 2.72 -5.55
C GLY A 33 -18.32 3.10 -5.10
N PRO A 34 -18.13 4.33 -4.59
CA PRO A 34 -16.84 4.76 -4.07
C PRO A 34 -16.49 4.05 -2.75
N LEU A 35 -15.20 3.86 -2.48
CA LEU A 35 -14.74 3.31 -1.21
C LEU A 35 -15.13 4.23 -0.03
N PRO A 36 -15.66 3.69 1.08
CA PRO A 36 -16.00 4.47 2.26
C PRO A 36 -14.79 4.76 3.16
N PHE A 37 -13.60 4.31 2.77
CA PHE A 37 -12.33 4.51 3.45
C PHE A 37 -11.28 5.02 2.47
N GLU A 38 -10.24 5.69 2.97
CA GLU A 38 -9.12 6.14 2.15
C GLU A 38 -8.10 5.00 1.98
N LEU A 39 -8.05 4.45 0.77
CA LEU A 39 -7.02 3.51 0.33
C LEU A 39 -6.03 4.26 -0.56
N GLU A 40 -4.76 4.19 -0.18
CA GLU A 40 -3.62 4.60 -0.99
C GLU A 40 -2.80 3.37 -1.36
N THR A 41 -2.27 3.34 -2.58
CA THR A 41 -1.35 2.30 -3.02
C THR A 41 -0.14 2.93 -3.68
N GLY A 42 1.03 2.34 -3.53
CA GLY A 42 2.25 2.88 -4.12
C GLY A 42 3.44 1.94 -3.97
N TYR A 43 4.61 2.46 -4.31
CA TYR A 43 5.86 1.72 -4.17
C TYR A 43 6.83 2.43 -3.22
N ILE A 44 7.53 1.63 -2.42
CA ILE A 44 8.66 2.05 -1.59
C ILE A 44 9.93 1.48 -2.21
N GLY A 45 10.81 2.38 -2.66
CA GLY A 45 12.14 2.01 -3.15
C GLY A 45 13.05 1.61 -1.99
N ILE A 46 13.77 0.50 -2.14
CA ILE A 46 14.73 -0.01 -1.14
C ILE A 46 16.16 0.10 -1.68
N GLY A 47 17.04 0.68 -0.85
CA GLY A 47 18.44 0.93 -1.18
C GLY A 47 18.66 2.22 -1.97
N GLU A 48 19.92 2.66 -2.08
CA GLU A 48 20.28 3.94 -2.73
C GLU A 48 19.86 4.01 -4.20
N GLU A 49 19.93 2.88 -4.90
CA GLU A 49 19.52 2.79 -6.31
C GLU A 49 18.03 2.53 -6.50
N GLU A 50 17.30 2.25 -5.41
CA GLU A 50 15.87 1.91 -5.43
C GLU A 50 15.52 0.83 -6.49
N ASN A 51 16.43 -0.12 -6.72
CA ASN A 51 16.19 -1.18 -7.69
C ASN A 51 15.11 -2.15 -7.22
N LEU A 52 14.96 -2.28 -5.91
CA LEU A 52 13.93 -3.09 -5.27
C LEU A 52 12.74 -2.20 -4.92
N GLN A 53 11.55 -2.61 -5.31
CA GLN A 53 10.32 -1.82 -5.17
C GLN A 53 9.29 -2.66 -4.44
N LEU A 54 8.96 -2.28 -3.20
CA LEU A 54 7.92 -2.94 -2.41
C LEU A 54 6.59 -2.23 -2.61
N PHE A 55 5.56 -2.99 -2.98
CA PHE A 55 4.21 -2.47 -3.12
C PHE A 55 3.50 -2.44 -1.77
N TYR A 56 2.79 -1.35 -1.50
CA TYR A 56 1.99 -1.22 -0.29
C TYR A 56 0.53 -0.87 -0.60
N TYR A 57 -0.34 -1.30 0.31
CA TYR A 57 -1.70 -0.82 0.46
C TYR A 57 -1.77 -0.12 1.80
N PHE A 58 -1.99 1.19 1.80
CA PHE A 58 -2.17 1.97 3.01
C PHE A 58 -3.64 2.34 3.18
N ILE A 59 -4.25 1.90 4.27
CA ILE A 59 -5.62 2.25 4.61
C ILE A 59 -5.59 3.08 5.90
N LYS A 60 -6.17 4.28 5.82
CA LYS A 60 -6.28 5.16 6.98
C LYS A 60 -7.33 4.63 7.96
N SER A 61 -7.14 4.95 9.24
CA SER A 61 -8.16 4.69 10.24
C SER A 61 -9.47 5.37 9.87
N GLU A 62 -10.58 4.65 10.03
CA GLU A 62 -11.94 5.13 9.80
C GLU A 62 -12.42 6.07 10.91
N LYS A 63 -11.77 6.05 12.08
CA LYS A 63 -12.16 6.86 13.24
C LYS A 63 -11.40 8.17 13.34
N ASN A 64 -10.11 8.14 13.65
CA ASN A 64 -9.27 9.33 13.76
C ASN A 64 -7.85 9.06 13.23
N PRO A 65 -7.65 9.09 11.90
CA PRO A 65 -6.39 8.68 11.29
C PRO A 65 -5.16 9.50 11.69
N LYS A 66 -5.35 10.68 12.27
CA LYS A 66 -4.24 11.50 12.79
C LYS A 66 -3.72 11.06 14.15
N GLU A 67 -4.59 10.46 14.98
CA GLU A 67 -4.29 10.10 16.37
C GLU A 67 -4.23 8.58 16.58
N ASP A 68 -4.93 7.82 15.74
CA ASP A 68 -4.97 6.37 15.82
C ASP A 68 -3.62 5.76 15.41
N PRO A 69 -3.23 4.62 16.01
CA PRO A 69 -1.93 4.00 15.77
C PRO A 69 -1.71 3.62 14.31
N LEU A 70 -0.43 3.54 13.90
CA LEU A 70 0.00 2.96 12.64
C LEU A 70 0.45 1.52 12.86
N LEU A 71 -0.12 0.59 12.10
CA LEU A 71 0.25 -0.82 12.10
C LEU A 71 0.83 -1.23 10.75
N LEU A 72 1.83 -2.11 10.79
CA LEU A 72 2.36 -2.80 9.62
C LEU A 72 1.83 -4.23 9.65
N TRP A 73 1.21 -4.66 8.55
CA TRP A 73 0.69 -6.01 8.37
C TRP A 73 1.50 -6.75 7.29
N LEU A 74 1.98 -7.94 7.63
CA LEU A 74 2.82 -8.78 6.79
C LEU A 74 2.25 -10.20 6.72
N ASN A 75 1.79 -10.61 5.54
CA ASN A 75 1.50 -12.02 5.30
C ASN A 75 2.80 -12.83 5.18
N GLY A 76 2.70 -14.13 5.51
CA GLY A 76 3.83 -15.06 5.57
C GLY A 76 4.09 -15.79 4.25
N GLY A 77 4.32 -17.09 4.33
CA GLY A 77 4.62 -17.94 3.18
C GLY A 77 5.92 -18.71 3.38
N PRO A 78 7.05 -18.28 2.77
CA PRO A 78 7.37 -16.91 2.30
C PRO A 78 6.83 -16.53 0.91
N GLY A 79 6.63 -15.22 0.67
CA GLY A 79 6.26 -14.68 -0.65
C GLY A 79 4.77 -14.49 -0.91
N CYS A 80 3.91 -14.76 0.07
CA CYS A 80 2.48 -14.46 -0.05
C CYS A 80 2.26 -12.94 0.00
N SER A 81 1.31 -12.45 -0.80
CA SER A 81 0.94 -11.03 -0.80
C SER A 81 0.16 -10.66 0.45
N SER A 82 0.40 -9.47 0.99
CA SER A 82 -0.37 -8.93 2.11
C SER A 82 -1.76 -8.44 1.69
N LEU A 83 -2.08 -8.47 0.39
CA LEU A 83 -3.45 -8.33 -0.11
C LEU A 83 -4.37 -9.42 0.45
N GLU A 84 -3.83 -10.60 0.77
CA GLU A 84 -4.58 -11.66 1.45
C GLU A 84 -5.15 -11.17 2.78
N GLY A 85 -4.31 -10.59 3.64
CA GLY A 85 -4.75 -10.03 4.92
C GLY A 85 -5.77 -8.91 4.78
N LEU A 86 -5.60 -8.07 3.75
CA LEU A 86 -6.55 -7.02 3.43
C LEU A 86 -7.93 -7.59 3.06
N LEU A 87 -7.99 -8.58 2.15
CA LEU A 87 -9.26 -9.08 1.59
C LEU A 87 -9.93 -10.20 2.37
N PHE A 88 -9.18 -10.96 3.16
CA PHE A 88 -9.68 -12.20 3.77
C PHE A 88 -9.52 -12.25 5.29
N GLU A 89 -8.76 -11.32 5.89
CA GLU A 89 -8.48 -11.35 7.32
C GLU A 89 -9.08 -10.13 8.03
N ASN A 90 -8.44 -8.96 7.92
CA ASN A 90 -8.71 -7.83 8.82
C ASN A 90 -8.88 -6.47 8.13
N GLY A 91 -8.95 -6.42 6.80
CA GLY A 91 -9.20 -5.18 6.08
C GLY A 91 -10.69 -4.78 6.04
N PRO A 92 -10.99 -3.56 5.60
CA PRO A 92 -12.35 -3.00 5.54
C PRO A 92 -13.17 -3.49 4.35
N VAL A 93 -12.58 -4.29 3.47
CA VAL A 93 -13.22 -4.87 2.30
C VAL A 93 -12.91 -6.35 2.24
N ALA A 94 -13.92 -7.15 1.89
CA ALA A 94 -13.79 -8.59 1.74
C ALA A 94 -14.36 -9.07 0.40
N VAL A 95 -13.83 -10.19 -0.05
CA VAL A 95 -14.44 -10.94 -1.17
C VAL A 95 -15.75 -11.55 -0.70
N LYS A 96 -16.83 -11.28 -1.42
CA LYS A 96 -18.13 -11.91 -1.16
C LYS A 96 -18.05 -13.38 -1.54
N VAL A 97 -18.29 -14.26 -0.57
CA VAL A 97 -18.26 -15.72 -0.78
C VAL A 97 -19.55 -16.16 -1.46
N GLU A 98 -19.48 -16.36 -2.77
CA GLU A 98 -20.57 -16.89 -3.59
C GLU A 98 -20.03 -17.88 -4.63
N VAL A 99 -20.90 -18.74 -5.18
CA VAL A 99 -20.47 -19.69 -6.21
C VAL A 99 -20.00 -18.91 -7.43
N TYR A 100 -18.74 -19.11 -7.80
CA TYR A 100 -18.16 -18.42 -8.95
C TYR A 100 -18.90 -18.79 -10.23
N ASN A 101 -19.45 -17.78 -10.90
CA ASN A 101 -20.28 -17.93 -12.09
C ASN A 101 -19.57 -17.39 -13.36
N GLY A 102 -18.29 -17.04 -13.27
CA GLY A 102 -17.52 -16.43 -14.36
C GLY A 102 -17.58 -14.90 -14.42
N SER A 103 -18.36 -14.23 -13.56
CA SER A 103 -18.40 -12.76 -13.50
C SER A 103 -17.22 -12.17 -12.74
N LEU A 104 -17.13 -10.85 -12.73
CA LEU A 104 -16.25 -10.13 -11.81
C LEU A 104 -16.57 -10.53 -10.36
N VAL A 105 -15.53 -10.69 -9.54
CA VAL A 105 -15.66 -11.00 -8.12
C VAL A 105 -16.28 -9.80 -7.40
N SER A 106 -17.31 -10.05 -6.60
CA SER A 106 -17.97 -9.02 -5.78
C SER A 106 -17.17 -8.75 -4.51
N LEU A 107 -16.98 -7.47 -4.18
CA LEU A 107 -16.35 -6.98 -2.96
C LEU A 107 -17.40 -6.29 -2.08
N VAL A 108 -17.30 -6.48 -0.77
CA VAL A 108 -18.23 -5.93 0.23
C VAL A 108 -17.48 -5.36 1.41
N SER A 109 -18.04 -4.35 2.09
CA SER A 109 -17.46 -3.84 3.33
C SER A 109 -17.54 -4.86 4.48
N THR A 110 -16.58 -4.80 5.39
CA THR A 110 -16.56 -5.62 6.61
C THR A 110 -16.89 -4.78 7.85
N THR A 111 -17.47 -5.40 8.88
CA THR A 111 -17.75 -4.76 10.19
C THR A 111 -16.72 -5.12 11.27
N TYR A 112 -15.69 -5.89 10.92
CA TYR A 112 -14.65 -6.38 11.84
C TYR A 112 -13.24 -5.93 11.43
N SER A 113 -13.15 -4.94 10.53
CA SER A 113 -11.88 -4.37 10.11
C SER A 113 -11.08 -3.80 11.27
N TRP A 114 -9.77 -4.04 11.26
CA TRP A 114 -8.85 -3.39 12.19
C TRP A 114 -8.67 -1.90 11.88
N THR A 115 -9.01 -1.47 10.65
CA THR A 115 -8.98 -0.05 10.26
C THR A 115 -10.01 0.81 10.97
N GLN A 116 -10.93 0.22 11.75
CA GLN A 116 -11.85 0.99 12.60
C GLN A 116 -11.13 1.81 13.69
N ILE A 117 -9.91 1.41 14.06
CA ILE A 117 -9.15 2.02 15.16
C ILE A 117 -7.65 2.19 14.86
N ALA A 118 -7.22 1.94 13.62
CA ALA A 118 -5.81 1.98 13.25
C ALA A 118 -5.62 2.35 11.77
N ASN A 119 -4.54 3.05 11.48
CA ASN A 119 -3.99 3.15 10.14
C ASN A 119 -3.19 1.87 9.85
N ILE A 120 -3.37 1.23 8.71
CA ILE A 120 -2.70 -0.05 8.42
C ILE A 120 -2.00 0.02 7.07
N ILE A 121 -0.71 -0.35 7.06
CA ILE A 121 0.07 -0.61 5.85
C ILE A 121 0.13 -2.13 5.66
N TYR A 122 -0.47 -2.63 4.59
CA TYR A 122 -0.27 -3.99 4.11
C TYR A 122 0.88 -3.96 3.11
N LEU A 123 1.96 -4.68 3.40
CA LEU A 123 3.18 -4.61 2.59
C LEU A 123 3.44 -5.94 1.91
N ASP A 124 3.56 -5.92 0.58
CA ASP A 124 3.97 -7.09 -0.18
C ASP A 124 5.48 -7.31 -0.03
N GLN A 125 5.86 -8.34 0.71
CA GLN A 125 7.27 -8.69 0.95
C GLN A 125 7.49 -10.21 0.96
N PRO A 126 8.69 -10.69 0.59
CA PRO A 126 9.82 -9.94 0.02
C PRO A 126 9.55 -9.50 -1.43
N VAL A 127 10.56 -8.93 -2.10
CA VAL A 127 10.46 -8.60 -3.54
C VAL A 127 10.06 -9.85 -4.35
N GLY A 128 9.06 -9.71 -5.21
CA GLY A 128 8.42 -10.81 -5.93
C GLY A 128 7.09 -11.26 -5.32
N ALA A 129 6.78 -10.91 -4.07
CA ALA A 129 5.45 -11.08 -3.50
C ALA A 129 4.47 -10.06 -4.11
N GLY A 130 3.26 -10.52 -4.45
CA GLY A 130 2.20 -9.65 -4.97
C GLY A 130 2.66 -8.75 -6.11
N PHE A 131 2.60 -7.43 -5.91
CA PHE A 131 3.04 -6.45 -6.91
C PHE A 131 4.49 -5.94 -6.70
N SER A 132 5.19 -6.39 -5.66
CA SER A 132 6.58 -5.99 -5.41
C SER A 132 7.53 -6.57 -6.46
N TYR A 133 8.48 -5.77 -6.95
CA TYR A 133 9.35 -6.16 -8.06
C TYR A 133 10.78 -5.63 -7.93
N SER A 134 11.68 -6.17 -8.75
CA SER A 134 13.05 -5.67 -8.91
C SER A 134 13.28 -5.18 -10.34
N ARG A 135 13.97 -4.05 -10.48
CA ARG A 135 14.45 -3.50 -11.76
C ARG A 135 15.72 -4.20 -12.25
N THR A 136 16.39 -4.94 -11.38
CA THR A 136 17.57 -5.75 -11.70
C THR A 136 17.29 -7.23 -11.47
N PRO A 137 18.01 -8.15 -12.13
CA PRO A 137 17.89 -9.57 -11.84
C PRO A 137 18.09 -9.83 -10.35
N LEU A 138 17.11 -10.48 -9.71
CA LEU A 138 17.24 -10.85 -8.31
C LEU A 138 18.35 -11.89 -8.17
N GLY A 139 19.27 -11.66 -7.23
CA GLY A 139 20.14 -12.72 -6.72
C GLY A 139 19.33 -13.78 -5.96
N LYS A 140 20.02 -14.75 -5.35
CA LYS A 140 19.34 -15.68 -4.42
C LYS A 140 18.67 -14.87 -3.30
N THR A 141 17.34 -14.89 -3.24
CA THR A 141 16.55 -14.34 -2.14
C THR A 141 16.59 -15.32 -0.97
N SER A 142 17.74 -15.41 -0.31
CA SER A 142 17.93 -16.21 0.89
C SER A 142 18.59 -15.35 1.95
N ASP A 143 18.00 -15.30 3.14
CA ASP A 143 18.58 -14.68 4.34
C ASP A 143 19.67 -15.56 4.96
N THR A 144 19.69 -16.85 4.63
CA THR A 144 20.84 -17.72 4.85
C THR A 144 21.82 -17.56 3.69
N ASN A 145 23.05 -17.15 4.00
CA ASN A 145 24.19 -17.21 3.07
C ASN A 145 24.60 -18.66 2.72
N GLU A 146 23.69 -19.62 2.79
CA GLU A 146 23.98 -21.03 2.54
C GLU A 146 23.79 -21.35 1.06
N ALA A 147 24.86 -21.90 0.48
CA ALA A 147 24.96 -22.34 -0.89
C ALA A 147 24.61 -23.82 -1.01
#